data_AF-A0A2V5Y7F5-F1
#
_entry.id   AF-A0A2V5Y7F5-F1
#
_cell.length_a   1.000
_cell.length_b   1.000
_cell.length_c   1.000
_cell.angle_alpha   90.00
_cell.angle_beta   90.00
_cell.angle_gamma   90.00
#
_symmetry.space_group_name_H-M   'P 1'
#
loop_
_entity.id
_entity.type
_entity.pdbx_description
1 polymer ?
#
loop_
_entity_poly.entity_id
_entity_poly.type
_entity_poly.pdbx_seq_one_letter_code
_entity_poly.pdbx_strand_id
1 'polypeptide(L)'
;MSKGERISRFVSELAAEGVDPDQTDIAKHPFYRAFFHCWNEQRYYEAHDVLEQLWLKTKSCDADYFKGLIQAAGAFVHLQKRFEHPLHAKHSKRLAPAARLFRLAESNLSRFRPRHHGLDVAALCQLLLECADRIVASDYKINPWSPETAPRLELSSGSR
;
A
#
# COMPACT_ATOMS: atom_id res chain seq x y z
N MET A 1 -21.65 8.64 -11.39
CA MET A 1 -20.28 8.13 -11.56
C MET A 1 -19.96 7.15 -10.44
N SER A 2 -19.60 5.91 -10.76
CA SER A 2 -19.27 4.86 -9.80
C SER A 2 -17.89 5.10 -9.14
N LYS A 3 -17.59 4.37 -8.04
CA LYS A 3 -16.24 4.35 -7.44
C LYS A 3 -15.19 3.90 -8.48
N GLY A 4 -15.57 2.89 -9.29
CA GLY A 4 -14.86 2.40 -10.47
C GLY A 4 -14.37 3.53 -11.36
N GLU A 5 -15.33 4.25 -11.92
CA GLU A 5 -15.12 5.33 -12.90
C GLU A 5 -14.30 6.49 -12.33
N ARG A 6 -14.51 6.87 -11.06
CA ARG A 6 -13.72 7.94 -10.40
C ARG A 6 -12.24 7.60 -10.32
N ILE A 7 -11.92 6.36 -9.94
CA ILE A 7 -10.54 5.89 -9.82
C ILE A 7 -9.91 5.74 -11.20
N SER A 8 -10.61 5.19 -12.19
CA SER A 8 -10.10 5.11 -13.56
C SER A 8 -9.75 6.49 -14.11
N ARG A 9 -10.62 7.49 -13.92
CA ARG A 9 -10.35 8.88 -14.32
C ARG A 9 -9.11 9.44 -13.63
N PHE A 10 -9.00 9.24 -12.31
CA PHE A 10 -7.84 9.67 -11.54
C PHE A 10 -6.53 9.03 -12.03
N VAL A 11 -6.55 7.72 -12.31
CA VAL A 11 -5.37 7.00 -12.85
C VAL A 11 -5.00 7.54 -14.25
N SER A 12 -5.97 7.80 -15.11
CA SER A 12 -5.73 8.40 -16.42
C SER A 12 -5.12 9.81 -16.33
N GLU A 13 -5.59 10.63 -15.39
CA GLU A 13 -5.04 11.98 -15.13
C GLU A 13 -3.58 11.91 -14.64
N LEU A 14 -3.22 10.90 -13.84
CA LEU A 14 -1.85 10.70 -13.36
C LEU A 14 -0.87 10.20 -14.43
N ALA A 15 -1.36 9.42 -15.39
CA ALA A 15 -0.49 8.63 -16.25
C ALA A 15 -0.02 9.35 -17.53
N ALA A 16 -0.37 10.64 -17.74
CA ALA A 16 0.01 11.48 -18.89
C ALA A 16 -0.08 10.76 -20.25
N GLU A 17 -1.25 10.84 -20.90
CA GLU A 17 -1.61 10.39 -22.27
C GLU A 17 -0.97 9.09 -22.81
N GLY A 18 -1.83 8.09 -23.11
CA GLY A 18 -1.43 6.86 -23.82
C GLY A 18 -1.33 5.62 -22.92
N VAL A 19 -2.21 5.51 -21.93
CA VAL A 19 -2.29 4.32 -21.07
C VAL A 19 -2.89 3.17 -21.85
N ASP A 20 -2.12 2.10 -22.03
CA ASP A 20 -2.63 0.79 -22.42
C ASP A 20 -3.21 0.09 -21.17
N PRO A 21 -4.54 -0.01 -21.01
CA PRO A 21 -5.15 -0.73 -19.90
C PRO A 21 -4.91 -2.25 -19.99
N ASP A 22 -4.49 -2.76 -21.14
CA ASP A 22 -4.13 -4.16 -21.38
C ASP A 22 -2.61 -4.39 -21.22
N GLN A 23 -1.90 -3.45 -20.58
CA GLN A 23 -0.47 -3.58 -20.28
C GLN A 23 -0.20 -4.84 -19.46
N THR A 24 0.53 -5.78 -20.04
CA THR A 24 0.85 -7.08 -19.43
C THR A 24 2.04 -7.02 -18.48
N ASP A 25 2.94 -6.04 -18.66
CA ASP A 25 4.02 -5.77 -17.71
C ASP A 25 3.46 -5.03 -16.48
N ILE A 26 3.23 -5.78 -15.39
CA ILE A 26 2.72 -5.24 -14.12
C ILE A 26 3.56 -4.05 -13.64
N ALA A 27 4.89 -4.09 -13.82
CA ALA A 27 5.75 -3.01 -13.39
C ALA A 27 5.45 -1.70 -14.15
N LYS A 28 4.87 -1.75 -15.35
CA LYS A 28 4.45 -0.57 -16.12
C LYS A 28 2.95 -0.30 -16.04
N HIS A 29 2.17 -1.18 -15.41
CA HIS A 29 0.72 -1.07 -15.38
C HIS A 29 0.28 0.23 -14.67
N PRO A 30 -0.64 1.00 -15.24
CA PRO A 30 -1.03 2.33 -14.74
C PRO A 30 -1.57 2.31 -13.31
N PHE A 31 -2.44 1.36 -12.96
CA PHE A 31 -2.95 1.21 -11.59
C PHE A 31 -1.85 0.80 -10.60
N TYR A 32 -0.87 0.02 -11.04
CA TYR A 32 0.26 -0.36 -10.20
C TYR A 32 1.16 0.85 -9.93
N ARG A 33 1.48 1.65 -10.96
CA ARG A 33 2.22 2.91 -10.81
C ARG A 33 1.48 3.94 -9.94
N ALA A 34 0.17 4.08 -10.15
CA ALA A 34 -0.68 4.99 -9.37
C ALA A 34 -0.76 4.61 -7.89
N PHE A 35 -0.67 3.32 -7.53
CA PHE A 35 -0.53 2.89 -6.13
C PHE A 35 0.69 3.54 -5.46
N PHE A 36 1.88 3.45 -6.06
CA PHE A 36 3.10 4.03 -5.48
C PHE A 36 3.08 5.55 -5.47
N HIS A 37 2.51 6.18 -6.50
CA HIS A 37 2.29 7.63 -6.49
C HIS A 37 1.42 8.04 -5.30
N CYS A 38 0.25 7.40 -5.10
CA CYS A 38 -0.61 7.69 -3.96
C CYS A 38 0.06 7.40 -2.62
N TRP A 39 0.79 6.29 -2.52
CA TRP A 39 1.53 5.93 -1.31
C TRP A 39 2.54 7.02 -0.94
N ASN A 40 3.35 7.47 -1.90
CA ASN A 40 4.41 8.45 -1.65
C ASN A 40 3.88 9.86 -1.37
N GLU A 41 2.67 10.16 -1.81
CA GLU A 41 1.89 11.35 -1.44
C GLU A 41 1.08 11.16 -0.15
N GLN A 42 1.29 10.06 0.59
CA GLN A 42 0.61 9.73 1.85
C GLN A 42 -0.92 9.58 1.73
N ARG A 43 -1.41 9.35 0.51
CA ARG A 43 -2.81 9.09 0.17
C ARG A 43 -3.10 7.59 0.22
N TYR A 44 -2.92 6.99 1.40
CA TYR A 44 -2.95 5.54 1.58
C TYR A 44 -4.34 4.93 1.29
N TYR A 45 -5.42 5.69 1.50
CA TYR A 45 -6.77 5.24 1.18
C TYR A 45 -6.95 5.11 -0.34
N GLU A 46 -6.49 6.10 -1.10
CA GLU A 46 -6.50 6.04 -2.56
C GLU A 46 -5.52 5.00 -3.10
N ALA A 47 -4.35 4.83 -2.49
CA ALA A 47 -3.43 3.74 -2.85
C ALA A 47 -4.14 2.38 -2.74
N HIS A 48 -4.79 2.11 -1.59
CA HIS A 48 -5.60 0.91 -1.38
C HIS A 48 -6.65 0.73 -2.50
N ASP A 49 -7.46 1.76 -2.73
CA ASP A 49 -8.59 1.70 -3.66
C ASP A 49 -8.17 1.54 -5.13
N VAL A 50 -7.08 2.21 -5.54
CA VAL A 50 -6.52 2.07 -6.89
C VAL A 50 -6.05 0.64 -7.11
N LEU A 51 -5.27 0.08 -6.18
CA LEU A 51 -4.72 -1.25 -6.38
C LEU A 51 -5.76 -2.36 -6.23
N GLU A 52 -6.81 -2.15 -5.41
CA GLU A 52 -7.97 -3.05 -5.31
C GLU A 52 -8.63 -3.28 -6.68
N GLN A 53 -8.73 -2.26 -7.53
CA GLN A 53 -9.31 -2.43 -8.86
C GLN A 53 -8.48 -3.33 -9.78
N LEU A 54 -7.15 -3.25 -9.69
CA LEU A 54 -6.25 -4.14 -10.41
C LEU A 54 -6.35 -5.56 -9.84
N TRP A 55 -6.37 -5.68 -8.53
CA TRP A 55 -6.47 -6.97 -7.84
C TRP A 55 -7.76 -7.72 -8.16
N LEU A 56 -8.93 -7.05 -8.17
CA LEU A 56 -10.22 -7.68 -8.50
C LEU A 56 -10.28 -8.26 -9.92
N LYS A 57 -9.42 -7.78 -10.84
CA LYS A 57 -9.30 -8.29 -12.21
C LYS A 57 -8.20 -9.36 -12.34
N THR A 58 -7.38 -9.55 -11.32
CA THR A 58 -6.23 -10.46 -11.33
C THR A 58 -6.67 -11.89 -10.99
N LYS A 59 -6.31 -12.86 -11.84
CA LYS A 59 -6.49 -14.31 -11.59
C LYS A 59 -5.16 -15.08 -11.53
N SER A 60 -4.04 -14.37 -11.37
CA SER A 60 -2.69 -14.93 -11.43
C SER A 60 -2.09 -15.25 -10.06
N CYS A 61 -0.87 -15.79 -10.07
CA CYS A 61 -0.04 -15.96 -8.88
C CYS A 61 0.25 -14.64 -8.12
N ASP A 62 0.00 -13.48 -8.72
CA ASP A 62 0.17 -12.16 -8.09
C ASP A 62 -1.01 -11.74 -7.21
N ALA A 63 -2.09 -12.51 -7.16
CA ALA A 63 -3.25 -12.16 -6.33
C ALA A 63 -2.87 -11.97 -4.85
N ASP A 64 -1.97 -12.80 -4.31
CA ASP A 64 -1.47 -12.65 -2.94
C ASP A 64 -0.52 -11.45 -2.81
N TYR A 65 0.29 -11.16 -3.83
CA TYR A 65 1.16 -9.99 -3.86
C TYR A 65 0.37 -8.69 -3.75
N PHE A 66 -0.63 -8.50 -4.63
CA PHE A 66 -1.49 -7.32 -4.59
C PHE A 66 -2.29 -7.23 -3.30
N LYS A 67 -2.82 -8.35 -2.81
CA LYS A 67 -3.50 -8.40 -1.51
C LYS A 67 -2.58 -7.93 -0.38
N GLY A 68 -1.31 -8.32 -0.40
CA GLY A 68 -0.32 -7.86 0.56
C GLY A 68 -0.08 -6.35 0.51
N LEU A 69 0.08 -5.78 -0.68
CA LEU A 69 0.22 -4.33 -0.86
C LEU A 69 -1.02 -3.54 -0.42
N ILE A 70 -2.21 -4.04 -0.74
CA ILE A 70 -3.49 -3.46 -0.31
C ILE A 70 -3.62 -3.48 1.22
N GLN A 71 -3.26 -4.60 1.86
CA GLN A 71 -3.24 -4.70 3.33
C GLN A 71 -2.21 -3.76 3.96
N ALA A 72 -1.04 -3.60 3.36
CA ALA A 72 -0.04 -2.63 3.80
C ALA A 72 -0.60 -1.20 3.75
N ALA A 73 -1.20 -0.78 2.63
CA ALA A 73 -1.82 0.54 2.51
C ALA A 73 -2.96 0.71 3.54
N GLY A 74 -3.79 -0.31 3.73
CA GLY A 74 -4.82 -0.33 4.77
C GLY A 74 -4.26 -0.13 6.19
N ALA A 75 -3.12 -0.74 6.51
CA ALA A 75 -2.44 -0.54 7.79
C ALA A 75 -2.01 0.93 7.98
N PHE A 76 -1.44 1.56 6.94
CA PHE A 76 -1.07 2.97 6.99
C PHE A 76 -2.28 3.90 7.09
N VAL A 77 -3.42 3.58 6.46
CA VAL A 77 -4.70 4.31 6.69
C VAL A 77 -5.09 4.27 8.17
N HIS A 78 -4.87 3.16 8.86
CA HIS A 78 -5.14 3.06 10.30
C HIS A 78 -4.22 3.97 11.12
N LEU A 79 -2.92 4.02 10.78
CA LEU A 79 -1.95 4.87 11.45
C LEU A 79 -2.25 6.37 11.22
N GLN A 80 -2.49 6.77 9.97
CA GLN A 80 -2.81 8.14 9.59
C GLN A 80 -4.07 8.64 10.31
N LYS A 81 -5.16 7.85 10.27
CA LYS A 81 -6.40 8.24 10.96
C LYS A 81 -6.26 8.35 12.47
N ARG A 82 -5.39 7.54 13.09
CA ARG A 82 -5.09 7.68 14.52
C ARG A 82 -4.32 8.96 14.79
N PHE A 83 -3.31 9.25 13.97
CA PHE A 83 -2.48 10.45 14.09
C PHE A 83 -3.34 11.72 13.99
N GLU A 84 -4.23 11.79 13.00
CA GLU A 84 -5.13 12.92 12.77
C GLU A 84 -6.19 13.09 13.88
N HIS A 85 -6.61 11.97 14.48
CA HIS A 85 -7.73 11.94 15.43
C HIS A 85 -7.43 11.10 16.68
N PRO A 86 -6.43 11.48 17.48
CA PRO A 86 -5.94 10.64 18.59
C PRO A 86 -6.95 10.48 19.71
N LEU A 87 -7.88 11.43 19.88
CA LEU A 87 -8.92 11.42 20.92
C LEU A 87 -10.27 10.87 20.44
N HIS A 88 -10.43 10.60 19.14
CA HIS A 88 -11.71 10.12 18.62
C HIS A 88 -11.96 8.67 19.05
N ALA A 89 -13.16 8.36 19.55
CA ALA A 89 -13.52 7.06 20.15
C ALA A 89 -13.16 5.84 19.27
N LYS A 90 -13.31 5.98 17.95
CA LYS A 90 -12.93 4.94 16.98
C LYS A 90 -11.48 5.02 16.51
N HIS A 91 -10.94 6.23 16.30
CA HIS A 91 -9.64 6.38 15.64
C HIS A 91 -8.47 6.18 16.60
N SER A 92 -8.66 6.49 17.89
CA SER A 92 -7.73 6.21 18.98
C SER A 92 -7.31 4.73 19.06
N LYS A 93 -8.23 3.81 18.73
CA LYS A 93 -8.06 2.34 18.84
C LYS A 93 -7.48 1.68 17.59
N ARG A 94 -6.91 2.45 16.65
CA ARG A 94 -6.48 1.92 15.33
C ARG A 94 -5.11 1.24 15.29
N LEU A 95 -4.31 1.32 16.35
CA LEU A 95 -2.99 0.67 16.38
C LEU A 95 -3.07 -0.86 16.32
N ALA A 96 -3.97 -1.48 17.08
CA ALA A 96 -4.10 -2.94 17.05
C ALA A 96 -4.54 -3.48 15.67
N PRO A 97 -5.56 -2.90 15.00
CA PRO A 97 -5.87 -3.23 13.61
C PRO A 97 -4.70 -3.02 12.64
N ALA A 98 -3.93 -1.93 12.80
CA ALA A 98 -2.76 -1.67 11.96
C ALA A 98 -1.69 -2.76 12.10
N ALA A 99 -1.32 -3.11 13.33
CA ALA A 99 -0.34 -4.17 13.62
C ALA A 99 -0.76 -5.52 13.01
N ARG A 100 -2.05 -5.88 13.10
CA ARG A 100 -2.57 -7.09 12.46
C ARG A 100 -2.45 -7.05 10.94
N LEU A 101 -2.78 -5.93 10.31
CA LEU A 101 -2.68 -5.78 8.85
C LEU A 101 -1.22 -5.81 8.38
N PHE A 102 -0.27 -5.24 9.14
CA PHE A 102 1.15 -5.33 8.82
C PHE A 102 1.64 -6.78 8.77
N ARG A 103 1.25 -7.62 9.74
CA ARG A 103 1.61 -9.05 9.75
C ARG A 103 0.97 -9.82 8.59
N LEU A 104 -0.29 -9.53 8.28
CA LEU A 104 -0.97 -10.17 7.13
C LEU A 104 -0.33 -9.76 5.81
N ALA A 105 -0.01 -8.48 5.65
CA ALA A 105 0.66 -7.96 4.48
C ALA A 105 2.03 -8.63 4.29
N GLU A 106 2.84 -8.70 5.35
CA GLU A 106 4.13 -9.37 5.29
C GLU A 106 4.02 -10.85 4.93
N SER A 107 3.08 -11.59 5.55
CA SER A 107 2.86 -13.01 5.26
C SER A 107 2.54 -13.24 3.78
N ASN A 108 1.68 -12.39 3.20
CA ASN A 108 1.35 -12.46 1.78
C ASN A 108 2.53 -12.09 0.87
N LEU A 109 3.35 -11.11 1.26
CA LEU A 109 4.47 -10.59 0.45
C LEU A 109 5.75 -11.42 0.55
N SER A 110 5.95 -12.15 1.66
CA SER A 110 7.23 -12.80 2.00
C SER A 110 7.81 -13.71 0.91
N ARG A 111 6.94 -14.44 0.18
CA ARG A 111 7.34 -15.35 -0.90
C ARG A 111 7.86 -14.64 -2.15
N PHE A 112 7.63 -13.34 -2.29
CA PHE A 112 8.01 -12.52 -3.45
C PHE A 112 9.34 -11.78 -3.22
N ARG A 113 10.09 -12.13 -2.17
CA ARG A 113 11.41 -11.59 -1.90
C ARG A 113 12.46 -12.10 -2.89
N PRO A 114 13.55 -11.35 -3.12
CA PRO A 114 13.81 -10.01 -2.58
C PRO A 114 13.10 -8.90 -3.35
N ARG A 115 12.72 -9.16 -4.61
CA ARG A 115 12.17 -8.15 -5.52
C ARG A 115 11.09 -8.76 -6.41
N HIS A 116 10.02 -8.02 -6.64
CA HIS A 116 8.92 -8.45 -7.51
C HIS A 116 8.26 -7.24 -8.18
N HIS A 117 8.03 -7.31 -9.48
CA HIS A 117 7.47 -6.21 -10.30
C HIS A 117 8.18 -4.86 -10.12
N GLY A 118 9.49 -4.89 -9.85
CA GLY A 118 10.33 -3.71 -9.63
C GLY A 118 10.33 -3.16 -8.20
N LEU A 119 9.50 -3.71 -7.29
CA LEU A 119 9.49 -3.33 -5.87
C LEU A 119 10.50 -4.16 -5.08
N ASP A 120 11.27 -3.51 -4.20
CA ASP A 120 12.05 -4.20 -3.17
C ASP A 120 11.13 -4.75 -2.07
N VAL A 121 10.74 -6.01 -2.23
CA VAL A 121 9.79 -6.69 -1.34
C VAL A 121 10.44 -7.01 0.00
N ALA A 122 11.75 -7.28 0.03
CA ALA A 122 12.47 -7.51 1.28
C ALA A 122 12.44 -6.27 2.17
N ALA A 123 12.76 -5.10 1.61
CA ALA A 123 12.71 -3.83 2.33
C ALA A 123 11.29 -3.50 2.83
N LEU A 124 10.26 -3.72 1.99
CA LEU A 124 8.88 -3.53 2.42
C LEU A 124 8.51 -4.49 3.57
N CYS A 125 8.80 -5.78 3.46
CA CYS A 125 8.52 -6.73 4.55
C CYS A 125 9.19 -6.31 5.86
N GLN A 126 10.45 -5.87 5.82
CA GLN A 126 11.16 -5.38 6.99
C GLN A 126 10.44 -4.19 7.62
N LEU A 127 10.10 -3.17 6.82
CA LEU A 127 9.34 -2.00 7.27
C LEU A 127 8.02 -2.39 7.97
N LEU A 128 7.25 -3.30 7.37
CA LEU A 128 5.95 -3.73 7.94
C LEU A 128 6.12 -4.40 9.31
N LEU A 129 7.14 -5.27 9.44
CA LEU A 129 7.43 -5.95 10.70
C LEU A 129 7.91 -4.95 11.77
N GLU A 130 8.82 -4.04 11.42
CA GLU A 130 9.30 -2.99 12.34
C GLU A 130 8.16 -2.09 12.84
N CYS A 131 7.24 -1.69 11.96
CA CYS A 131 6.05 -0.93 12.37
C CYS A 131 5.17 -1.75 13.32
N ALA A 132 4.90 -3.03 13.01
CA ALA A 132 4.09 -3.90 13.87
C ALA A 132 4.74 -4.11 15.24
N ASP A 133 6.04 -4.37 15.28
CA ASP A 133 6.82 -4.61 16.50
C ASP A 133 6.85 -3.37 17.38
N ARG A 134 7.08 -2.18 16.81
CA ARG A 134 7.03 -0.91 17.58
C ARG A 134 5.67 -0.67 18.22
N ILE A 135 4.58 -0.96 17.50
CA ILE A 135 3.23 -0.82 18.04
C ILE A 135 3.04 -1.78 19.23
N VAL A 136 3.37 -3.06 19.06
CA VAL A 136 3.17 -4.10 20.09
C VAL A 136 4.07 -3.85 21.30
N ALA A 137 5.35 -3.55 21.10
CA ALA A 137 6.30 -3.27 22.17
C ALA A 137 5.91 -2.05 23.01
N SER A 138 5.19 -1.09 22.41
CA SER A 138 4.65 0.06 23.13
C SER A 138 3.35 -0.20 23.90
N ASP A 139 2.87 -1.45 23.94
CA ASP A 139 1.53 -1.78 24.45
C ASP A 139 0.44 -0.95 23.75
N TYR A 140 0.56 -0.83 22.42
CA TYR A 140 -0.36 -0.07 21.56
C TYR A 140 -0.52 1.41 21.95
N LYS A 141 0.55 2.05 22.44
CA LYS A 141 0.55 3.48 22.82
C LYS A 141 1.25 4.37 21.79
N ILE A 142 2.27 3.85 21.10
CA ILE A 142 3.07 4.61 20.13
C ILE A 142 2.58 4.34 18.71
N ASN A 143 2.33 5.41 17.97
CA ASN A 143 2.14 5.35 16.52
C ASN A 143 3.51 5.50 15.85
N PRO A 144 4.00 4.51 15.09
CA PRO A 144 5.31 4.60 14.44
C PRO A 144 5.31 5.50 13.20
N TRP A 145 4.17 6.05 12.81
CA TRP A 145 4.01 6.91 11.64
C TRP A 145 3.67 8.35 12.02
N SER A 146 4.29 9.28 11.32
CA SER A 146 3.91 10.69 11.20
C SER A 146 4.14 11.17 9.75
N PRO A 147 3.60 12.32 9.34
CA PRO A 147 3.83 12.88 8.01
C PRO A 147 5.32 13.09 7.68
N GLU A 148 6.13 13.40 8.68
CA GLU A 148 7.57 13.68 8.52
C GLU A 148 8.40 12.40 8.34
N THR A 149 7.94 11.28 8.89
CA THR A 149 8.63 9.99 8.80
C THR A 149 7.88 8.97 7.94
N ALA A 150 6.96 9.43 7.09
CA ALA A 150 6.17 8.59 6.23
C ALA A 150 7.07 7.80 5.25
N PRO A 151 6.95 6.46 5.19
CA PRO A 151 7.82 5.66 4.33
C PRO A 151 7.47 5.87 2.86
N ARG A 152 8.50 5.94 2.02
CA ARG A 152 8.36 5.99 0.57
C ARG A 152 8.69 4.63 -0.04
N LEU A 153 7.98 4.26 -1.09
CA LEU A 153 8.21 3.06 -1.87
C LEU A 153 8.61 3.47 -3.29
N GLU A 154 9.79 3.06 -3.71
CA GLU A 154 10.30 3.33 -5.05
C GLU A 154 10.39 2.04 -5.85
N LEU A 155 10.02 2.13 -7.13
CA LEU A 155 10.20 1.02 -8.07
C LEU A 155 11.56 1.19 -8.74
N SER A 156 12.39 0.15 -8.72
CA SER A 156 13.60 0.17 -9.55
C SER A 156 13.21 0.18 -11.01
N SER A 157 13.69 1.16 -11.76
CA SER A 157 13.87 1.03 -13.20
C SER A 157 14.81 -0.15 -13.41
N GLY A 158 14.29 -1.27 -13.92
CA GLY A 158 15.14 -2.42 -14.22
C GLY A 158 16.32 -1.95 -15.08
N SER A 159 17.55 -2.10 -14.59
CA SER A 159 18.66 -2.21 -15.52
C SER A 159 18.42 -3.49 -16.31
N ARG A 160 18.45 -3.34 -17.64
CA ARG A 160 18.47 -4.45 -18.58
C ARG A 160 19.62 -5.41 -18.26
#